data_AF-A0A5C6XXA4-F1
#
_entry.id   AF-A0A5C6XXA4-F1
#
_cell.length_a   1.000
_cell.length_b   1.000
_cell.length_c   1.000
_cell.angle_alpha   90.00
_cell.angle_beta   90.00
_cell.angle_gamma   90.00
#
_symmetry.space_group_name_H-M   'P 1'
#
loop_
_entity.id
_entity.type
_entity.pdbx_description
1 polymer ?
#
loop_
_entity_poly.entity_id
_entity_poly.type
_entity_poly.pdbx_seq_one_letter_code
_entity_poly.pdbx_strand_id
1 'polypeptide(L)'
;MIRVNENPASSGAAQVEFAKICSDIAQTDLTDFFIDWGFLKVVNADLDDYGQGNINVTQTMVDDAIASIQSKGYPKPAMKLQFLHEQSLSTFKSKATLSVGSASVSGNTITISGTNNAAVYQQEKEGVVVHISARNNFTVSSFEASDKIFAVGYDGERQEITVQ
;
A
#
# COMPACT_ATOMS: atom_id res chain seq x y z
N MET A 1 17.91 -19.52 17.92
CA MET A 1 17.74 -19.90 16.50
C MET A 1 16.77 -18.90 15.89
N ILE A 2 17.19 -18.11 14.88
CA ILE A 2 16.41 -16.97 14.34
C ILE A 2 15.43 -17.42 13.24
N ARG A 3 15.67 -18.55 12.57
CA ARG A 3 14.72 -19.20 11.65
C ARG A 3 14.18 -20.48 12.29
N VAL A 4 12.88 -20.53 12.54
CA VAL A 4 12.18 -21.72 13.05
C VAL A 4 11.36 -22.45 11.99
N ASN A 5 11.14 -21.81 10.82
CA ASN A 5 10.43 -22.42 9.69
C ASN A 5 11.42 -23.00 8.68
N GLU A 6 11.02 -24.11 8.05
CA GLU A 6 11.77 -24.69 6.92
C GLU A 6 11.81 -23.73 5.73
N ASN A 7 12.84 -23.85 4.89
CA ASN A 7 12.92 -23.08 3.66
C ASN A 7 11.85 -23.56 2.67
N PRO A 8 10.98 -22.67 2.16
CA PRO A 8 10.00 -23.05 1.16
C PRO A 8 10.66 -23.55 -0.13
N ALA A 9 9.96 -24.45 -0.83
CA ALA A 9 10.49 -25.13 -2.02
C ALA A 9 10.65 -24.22 -3.26
N SER A 10 10.07 -23.01 -3.25
CA SER A 10 10.14 -22.06 -4.36
C SER A 10 10.12 -20.61 -3.89
N SER A 11 10.59 -19.68 -4.73
CA SER A 11 10.55 -18.24 -4.45
C SER A 11 9.13 -17.71 -4.27
N GLY A 12 8.16 -18.21 -5.07
CA GLY A 12 6.75 -17.87 -4.89
C GLY A 12 6.18 -18.35 -3.56
N ALA A 13 6.56 -19.56 -3.12
CA ALA A 13 6.17 -20.06 -1.81
C ALA A 13 6.81 -19.25 -0.67
N ALA A 14 8.07 -18.84 -0.83
CA ALA A 14 8.75 -17.97 0.12
C ALA A 14 8.10 -16.58 0.23
N GLN A 15 7.65 -16.00 -0.88
CA GLN A 15 6.93 -14.73 -0.90
C GLN A 15 5.64 -14.80 -0.06
N VAL A 16 4.82 -15.81 -0.29
CA VAL A 16 3.56 -16.00 0.44
C VAL A 16 3.80 -16.36 1.92
N GLU A 17 4.81 -17.19 2.19
CA GLU A 17 5.18 -17.56 3.56
C GLU A 17 5.67 -16.36 4.38
N PHE A 18 6.37 -15.41 3.75
CA PHE A 18 6.78 -14.18 4.40
C PHE A 18 5.59 -13.38 4.96
N ALA A 19 4.49 -13.29 4.19
CA ALA A 19 3.27 -12.60 4.63
C ALA A 19 2.65 -13.28 5.87
N LYS A 20 2.65 -14.62 5.92
CA LYS A 20 2.19 -15.39 7.08
C LYS A 20 3.06 -15.14 8.32
N ILE A 21 4.38 -15.24 8.15
CA ILE A 21 5.36 -15.02 9.24
C ILE A 21 5.21 -13.61 9.83
N CYS A 22 5.13 -12.58 8.98
CA CYS A 22 4.94 -11.21 9.44
C CYS A 22 3.64 -11.05 10.23
N SER A 23 2.54 -11.67 9.76
CA SER A 23 1.24 -11.62 10.45
C SER A 23 1.29 -12.33 11.81
N ASP A 24 1.94 -13.50 11.89
CA ASP A 24 2.11 -14.26 13.14
C ASP A 24 2.99 -13.52 14.16
N ILE A 25 4.11 -12.94 13.73
CA ILE A 25 5.01 -12.18 14.62
C ILE A 25 4.33 -10.92 15.13
N ALA A 26 3.62 -10.19 14.26
CA ALA A 26 2.90 -8.99 14.63
C ALA A 26 1.58 -9.28 15.37
N GLN A 27 1.13 -10.54 15.40
CA GLN A 27 -0.20 -10.96 15.84
C GLN A 27 -1.29 -10.07 15.24
N THR A 28 -1.16 -9.78 13.95
CA THR A 28 -1.98 -8.81 13.21
C THR A 28 -2.31 -9.40 11.84
N ASP A 29 -3.55 -9.24 11.39
CA ASP A 29 -3.96 -9.63 10.04
C ASP A 29 -3.43 -8.61 9.02
N LEU A 30 -2.29 -8.92 8.40
CA LEU A 30 -1.63 -8.07 7.41
C LEU A 30 -2.04 -8.39 5.96
N THR A 31 -3.12 -9.13 5.71
CA THR A 31 -3.48 -9.56 4.35
C THR A 31 -3.65 -8.38 3.40
N ASP A 32 -4.38 -7.34 3.81
CA ASP A 32 -4.64 -6.18 2.96
C ASP A 32 -3.33 -5.47 2.56
N PHE A 33 -2.39 -5.34 3.50
CA PHE A 33 -1.08 -4.75 3.25
C PHE A 33 -0.28 -5.57 2.22
N PHE A 34 -0.23 -6.89 2.39
CA PHE A 34 0.52 -7.76 1.47
C PHE A 34 -0.17 -7.95 0.11
N ILE A 35 -1.48 -7.75 0.02
CA ILE A 35 -2.19 -7.65 -1.27
C ILE A 35 -1.78 -6.36 -2.00
N ASP A 36 -1.76 -5.22 -1.30
CA ASP A 36 -1.36 -3.94 -1.87
C ASP A 36 0.08 -3.98 -2.39
N TRP A 37 0.99 -4.58 -1.62
CA TRP A 37 2.40 -4.80 -1.99
C TRP A 37 2.64 -5.95 -2.97
N GLY A 38 1.60 -6.68 -3.37
CA GLY A 38 1.67 -7.75 -4.38
C GLY A 38 2.23 -9.09 -3.92
N PHE A 39 2.52 -9.26 -2.63
CA PHE A 39 2.97 -10.53 -2.06
C PHE A 39 1.89 -11.62 -2.15
N LEU A 40 0.62 -11.22 -1.99
CA LEU A 40 -0.55 -12.08 -2.06
C LEU A 40 -1.33 -11.84 -3.37
N LYS A 41 -0.63 -11.82 -4.50
CA LYS A 41 -1.21 -11.75 -5.85
C LYS A 41 -0.68 -12.90 -6.70
N VAL A 42 -1.54 -13.40 -7.58
CA VAL A 42 -1.15 -14.43 -8.55
C VAL A 42 -0.10 -13.87 -9.49
N VAL A 43 0.98 -14.63 -9.69
CA VAL A 43 2.04 -14.29 -10.64
C VAL A 43 2.56 -15.57 -11.28
N ASN A 44 2.88 -15.49 -12.56
CA ASN A 44 3.66 -16.50 -13.25
C ASN A 44 4.56 -15.76 -14.23
N ALA A 45 5.81 -15.56 -13.84
CA ALA A 45 6.76 -14.76 -14.59
C ALA A 45 8.15 -15.39 -14.54
N ASP A 46 8.82 -15.37 -15.69
CA ASP A 46 10.24 -15.66 -15.78
C ASP A 46 11.03 -14.42 -15.38
N LEU A 47 12.05 -14.62 -14.55
CA LEU A 47 12.95 -13.58 -14.07
C LEU A 47 14.39 -14.04 -14.27
N ASP A 48 15.25 -13.09 -14.58
CA ASP A 48 16.70 -13.30 -14.63
C ASP A 48 17.34 -12.38 -13.60
N ASP A 49 17.45 -12.88 -12.38
CA ASP A 49 18.03 -12.17 -11.23
C ASP A 49 19.16 -13.04 -10.66
N TYR A 50 20.34 -12.92 -11.28
CA TYR A 50 21.51 -13.80 -11.09
C TYR A 50 21.29 -15.24 -11.61
N GLY A 51 20.43 -15.40 -12.60
CA GLY A 51 20.11 -16.67 -13.25
C GLY A 51 18.63 -16.73 -13.64
N GLN A 52 18.34 -17.43 -14.74
CA GLN A 52 16.98 -17.61 -15.20
C GLN A 52 16.18 -18.53 -14.25
N GLY A 53 15.09 -18.01 -13.73
CA GLY A 53 14.17 -18.73 -12.86
C GLY A 53 12.72 -18.31 -13.14
N ASN A 54 11.78 -19.08 -12.60
CA ASN A 54 10.36 -18.77 -12.69
C ASN A 54 9.81 -18.49 -11.29
N ILE A 55 9.14 -17.35 -11.13
CA ILE A 55 8.32 -17.08 -9.94
C ILE A 55 6.87 -17.38 -10.30
N ASN A 56 6.36 -18.43 -9.66
CA ASN A 56 4.97 -18.83 -9.73
C ASN A 56 4.33 -18.74 -8.35
N VAL A 57 3.32 -17.87 -8.21
CA VAL A 57 2.41 -17.80 -7.08
C VAL A 57 1.02 -18.11 -7.63
N THR A 58 0.48 -19.27 -7.24
CA THR A 58 -0.84 -19.71 -7.70
C THR A 58 -1.96 -19.10 -6.87
N GLN A 59 -3.20 -19.14 -7.38
CA GLN A 59 -4.37 -18.70 -6.63
C GLN A 59 -4.52 -19.49 -5.32
N THR A 60 -4.30 -20.81 -5.37
CA THR A 60 -4.35 -21.68 -4.17
C THR A 60 -3.36 -21.23 -3.10
N MET A 61 -2.13 -20.87 -3.48
CA MET A 61 -1.14 -20.38 -2.51
C MET A 61 -1.60 -19.09 -1.83
N VAL A 62 -2.20 -18.16 -2.59
CA VAL A 62 -2.75 -16.91 -2.07
C VAL A 62 -3.91 -17.19 -1.12
N ASP A 63 -4.88 -18.01 -1.55
CA ASP A 63 -6.08 -18.32 -0.78
C ASP A 63 -5.73 -19.04 0.53
N ASP A 64 -4.84 -20.04 0.47
CA ASP A 64 -4.40 -20.80 1.64
C ASP A 64 -3.68 -19.90 2.66
N ALA A 65 -2.89 -18.93 2.19
CA ALA A 65 -2.21 -18.01 3.07
C ALA A 65 -3.16 -17.00 3.73
N ILE A 66 -4.09 -16.44 2.96
CA ILE A 66 -5.13 -15.55 3.50
C ILE A 66 -5.97 -16.31 4.52
N ALA A 67 -6.44 -17.51 4.20
CA ALA A 67 -7.21 -18.36 5.11
C ALA A 67 -6.42 -18.71 6.36
N SER A 68 -5.13 -19.06 6.21
CA SER A 68 -4.23 -19.34 7.33
C SER A 68 -4.09 -18.14 8.26
N ILE A 69 -3.89 -16.93 7.75
CA ILE A 69 -3.77 -15.71 8.56
C ILE A 69 -5.09 -15.39 9.26
N GLN A 70 -6.20 -15.40 8.52
CA GLN A 70 -7.53 -15.08 9.06
C GLN A 70 -7.99 -16.10 10.12
N SER A 71 -7.61 -17.37 9.98
CA SER A 71 -7.94 -18.42 10.96
C SER A 71 -7.35 -18.15 12.36
N LYS A 72 -6.32 -17.31 12.45
CA LYS A 72 -5.72 -16.92 13.74
C LYS A 72 -6.59 -15.94 14.53
N GLY A 73 -7.55 -15.27 13.88
CA GLY A 73 -8.40 -14.27 14.52
C GLY A 73 -7.64 -13.01 14.96
N TYR A 74 -6.51 -12.70 14.34
CA TYR A 74 -5.76 -11.47 14.63
C TYR A 74 -6.55 -10.23 14.22
N PRO A 75 -6.43 -9.11 14.95
CA PRO A 75 -7.03 -7.85 14.53
C PRO A 75 -6.33 -7.33 13.26
N LYS A 76 -7.05 -6.61 12.42
CA LYS A 76 -6.44 -5.82 11.34
C LYS A 76 -5.68 -4.61 11.91
N PRO A 77 -4.68 -4.07 11.20
CA PRO A 77 -4.02 -2.84 11.59
C PRO A 77 -5.01 -1.70 11.78
N ALA A 78 -4.90 -0.99 12.90
CA ALA A 78 -5.67 0.23 13.14
C ALA A 78 -5.27 1.40 12.21
N MET A 79 -4.17 1.25 11.46
CA MET A 79 -3.60 2.27 10.58
C MET A 79 -3.32 1.67 9.20
N LYS A 80 -3.36 2.48 8.15
CA LYS A 80 -3.03 2.05 6.78
C LYS A 80 -1.52 2.03 6.55
N LEU A 81 -0.89 0.94 6.98
CA LEU A 81 0.56 0.76 6.94
C LEU A 81 1.17 0.91 5.53
N GLN A 82 0.40 0.69 4.46
CA GLN A 82 0.83 0.91 3.08
C GLN A 82 1.16 2.38 2.76
N PHE A 83 0.69 3.33 3.58
CA PHE A 83 0.99 4.76 3.44
C PHE A 83 2.08 5.26 4.40
N LEU A 84 2.67 4.36 5.20
CA LEU A 84 3.78 4.71 6.08
C LEU A 84 5.08 4.83 5.28
N HIS A 85 5.71 5.98 5.40
CA HIS A 85 7.06 6.26 4.90
C HIS A 85 7.72 7.30 5.81
N GLU A 86 8.99 7.57 5.58
CA GLU A 86 9.82 8.46 6.41
C GLU A 86 9.15 9.83 6.65
N GLN A 87 8.62 10.45 5.59
CA GLN A 87 7.94 11.74 5.68
C GLN A 87 6.57 11.70 6.37
N SER A 88 5.88 10.56 6.42
CA SER A 88 4.57 10.42 7.09
C SER A 88 4.71 9.93 8.54
N LEU A 89 5.93 9.64 9.02
CA LEU A 89 6.17 9.10 10.36
C LEU A 89 5.55 9.94 11.48
N SER A 90 5.63 11.28 11.37
CA SER A 90 5.00 12.18 12.35
C SER A 90 3.48 12.02 12.35
N THR A 91 2.85 11.92 11.18
CA THR A 91 1.41 11.68 11.00
C THR A 91 0.96 10.37 11.68
N PHE A 92 1.70 9.26 11.47
CA PHE A 92 1.38 7.97 12.09
C PHE A 92 1.62 7.94 13.60
N LYS A 93 2.59 8.71 14.09
CA LYS A 93 2.86 8.84 15.54
C LYS A 93 1.82 9.71 16.24
N SER A 94 1.48 10.86 15.66
CA SER A 94 0.57 11.83 16.26
C SER A 94 -0.88 11.36 16.19
N LYS A 95 -1.25 10.61 15.14
CA LYS A 95 -2.63 10.21 14.84
C LYS A 95 -3.59 11.41 14.79
N ALA A 96 -3.06 12.57 14.41
CA ALA A 96 -3.82 13.80 14.35
C ALA A 96 -4.80 13.78 13.17
N THR A 97 -5.93 14.47 13.33
CA THR A 97 -6.99 14.57 12.32
C THR A 97 -6.47 15.18 11.02
N LEU A 98 -6.87 14.59 9.89
CA LEU A 98 -6.60 15.11 8.56
C LEU A 98 -7.33 16.43 8.34
N SER A 99 -6.63 17.41 7.77
CA SER A 99 -7.24 18.66 7.31
C SER A 99 -6.70 19.02 5.94
N VAL A 100 -7.56 19.32 4.98
CA VAL A 100 -7.20 19.65 3.60
C VAL A 100 -7.15 21.16 3.35
N GLY A 101 -6.23 21.57 2.47
CA GLY A 101 -6.21 22.90 1.88
C GLY A 101 -6.69 22.87 0.43
N SER A 102 -5.89 23.40 -0.49
CA SER A 102 -6.19 23.42 -1.93
C SER A 102 -5.07 22.81 -2.76
N ALA A 103 -5.43 22.44 -3.99
CA ALA A 103 -4.51 22.02 -5.03
C ALA A 103 -4.51 23.02 -6.19
N SER A 104 -3.37 23.20 -6.83
CA SER A 104 -3.27 23.85 -8.14
C SER A 104 -2.64 22.88 -9.13
N VAL A 105 -3.05 22.98 -10.39
CA VAL A 105 -2.53 22.14 -11.48
C VAL A 105 -1.93 23.03 -12.57
N SER A 106 -0.68 22.76 -12.92
CA SER A 106 0.02 23.41 -14.03
C SER A 106 0.56 22.35 -14.98
N GLY A 107 -0.09 22.22 -16.13
CA GLY A 107 0.10 21.07 -17.02
C GLY A 107 -0.26 19.77 -16.30
N ASN A 108 0.76 18.95 -16.03
CA ASN A 108 0.62 17.66 -15.34
C ASN A 108 1.13 17.69 -13.90
N THR A 109 1.57 18.84 -13.41
CA THR A 109 2.13 18.98 -12.07
C THR A 109 1.06 19.49 -11.11
N ILE A 110 0.81 18.73 -10.05
CA ILE A 110 -0.10 19.06 -8.97
C ILE A 110 0.72 19.60 -7.80
N THR A 111 0.33 20.76 -7.26
CA THR A 111 0.90 21.34 -6.05
C THR A 111 -0.18 21.53 -5.00
N ILE A 112 0.04 20.97 -3.81
CA ILE A 112 -0.91 20.99 -2.69
C ILE A 112 -0.37 21.87 -1.57
N SER A 113 -1.22 22.79 -1.10
CA SER A 113 -0.91 23.75 -0.05
C SER A 113 -1.93 23.68 1.07
N GLY A 114 -1.52 24.00 2.30
CA GLY A 114 -2.43 24.10 3.45
C GLY A 114 -3.01 22.78 3.96
N THR A 115 -2.52 21.63 3.49
CA THR A 115 -2.93 20.32 4.01
C THR A 115 -2.03 19.90 5.18
N ASN A 116 -2.63 19.38 6.25
CA ASN A 116 -1.92 18.87 7.43
C ASN A 116 -2.32 17.42 7.72
N ASN A 117 -1.38 16.66 8.29
CA ASN A 117 -1.58 15.27 8.70
C ASN A 117 -2.00 14.31 7.57
N ALA A 118 -1.68 14.65 6.32
CA ALA A 118 -1.77 13.70 5.22
C ALA A 118 -0.57 12.73 5.28
N ALA A 119 -0.84 11.45 5.10
CA ALA A 119 0.16 10.43 4.84
C ALA A 119 0.55 10.43 3.35
N VAL A 120 -0.43 10.44 2.45
CA VAL A 120 -0.22 10.48 0.99
C VAL A 120 -1.29 11.33 0.30
N TYR A 121 -1.07 11.59 -0.98
CA TYR A 121 -2.02 12.22 -1.89
C TYR A 121 -2.37 11.26 -3.03
N GLN A 122 -3.62 11.27 -3.47
CA GLN A 122 -4.11 10.39 -4.52
C GLN A 122 -4.76 11.20 -5.64
N GLN A 123 -4.49 10.82 -6.89
CA GLN A 123 -5.31 11.21 -8.03
C GLN A 123 -6.29 10.09 -8.34
N GLU A 124 -7.56 10.43 -8.47
CA GLU A 124 -8.63 9.53 -8.83
C GLU A 124 -9.26 9.94 -10.17
N LYS A 125 -9.42 8.97 -11.08
CA LYS A 125 -10.10 9.12 -12.37
C LYS A 125 -11.27 8.15 -12.41
N GLU A 126 -12.47 8.66 -12.66
CA GLU A 126 -13.68 7.83 -12.78
C GLU A 126 -13.89 6.85 -11.59
N GLY A 127 -13.54 7.27 -10.36
CA GLY A 127 -13.64 6.44 -9.17
C GLY A 127 -12.44 5.52 -8.90
N VAL A 128 -11.42 5.52 -9.77
CA VAL A 128 -10.23 4.67 -9.65
C VAL A 128 -9.01 5.50 -9.29
N VAL A 129 -8.28 5.10 -8.25
CA VAL A 129 -7.00 5.73 -7.90
C VAL A 129 -5.96 5.34 -8.96
N VAL A 130 -5.47 6.32 -9.71
CA VAL A 130 -4.50 6.12 -10.80
C VAL A 130 -3.09 6.58 -10.44
N HIS A 131 -2.94 7.37 -9.39
CA HIS A 131 -1.64 7.85 -8.91
C HIS A 131 -1.66 8.05 -7.40
N ILE A 132 -0.55 7.74 -6.73
CA ILE A 132 -0.33 7.99 -5.30
C ILE A 132 1.02 8.69 -5.15
N SER A 133 1.06 9.79 -4.41
CA SER A 133 2.28 10.53 -4.11
C SER A 133 2.46 10.72 -2.60
N ALA A 134 3.69 10.48 -2.13
CA ALA A 134 4.13 10.79 -0.77
C ALA A 134 4.42 12.29 -0.56
N ARG A 135 4.47 13.08 -1.65
CA ARG A 135 4.83 14.50 -1.65
C ARG A 135 3.66 15.36 -2.09
N ASN A 136 3.59 16.57 -1.57
CA ASN A 136 2.58 17.57 -1.92
C ASN A 136 2.85 18.27 -3.27
N ASN A 137 3.96 17.97 -3.93
CA ASN A 137 4.27 18.41 -5.30
C ASN A 137 4.71 17.19 -6.11
N PHE A 138 3.95 16.87 -7.16
CA PHE A 138 4.17 15.68 -7.97
C PHE A 138 3.57 15.82 -9.37
N THR A 139 4.10 15.02 -10.30
CA THR A 139 3.65 15.00 -11.70
C THR A 139 2.89 13.72 -11.99
N VAL A 140 1.75 13.85 -12.66
CA VAL A 140 0.91 12.72 -13.10
C VAL A 140 1.03 12.48 -14.60
N SER A 141 0.61 11.31 -15.07
CA SER A 141 0.65 10.96 -16.49
C SER A 141 -0.27 11.85 -17.35
N SER A 142 -1.44 12.20 -16.82
CA SER A 142 -2.37 13.19 -17.38
C SER A 142 -3.30 13.70 -16.28
N PHE A 143 -3.77 14.94 -16.41
CA PHE A 143 -4.78 15.52 -15.51
C PHE A 143 -5.96 16.07 -16.31
N GLU A 144 -7.17 15.71 -15.91
CA GLU A 144 -8.43 16.18 -16.50
C GLU A 144 -9.27 16.90 -15.46
N ALA A 145 -10.13 17.84 -15.87
CA ALA A 145 -10.92 18.64 -14.94
C ALA A 145 -11.92 17.82 -14.10
N SER A 146 -12.25 16.60 -14.52
CA SER A 146 -13.07 15.64 -13.79
C SER A 146 -12.30 14.79 -12.77
N ASP A 147 -10.97 14.85 -12.81
CA ASP A 147 -10.12 14.14 -11.87
C ASP A 147 -10.29 14.71 -10.47
N LYS A 148 -10.20 13.84 -9.48
CA LYS A 148 -10.25 14.23 -8.07
C LYS A 148 -8.90 14.04 -7.42
N ILE A 149 -8.54 14.97 -6.55
CA ILE A 149 -7.38 14.87 -5.70
C ILE A 149 -7.84 14.61 -4.26
N PHE A 150 -7.22 13.65 -3.59
CA PHE A 150 -7.50 13.35 -2.19
C PHE A 150 -6.21 13.44 -1.38
N ALA A 151 -6.31 13.94 -0.14
CA ALA A 151 -5.35 13.61 0.91
C ALA A 151 -5.86 12.38 1.67
N VAL A 152 -4.92 11.57 2.16
CA VAL A 152 -5.24 10.36 2.93
C VAL A 152 -4.52 10.41 4.28
N GLY A 153 -5.25 10.21 5.37
CA GLY A 153 -4.73 10.18 6.74
C GLY A 153 -4.04 8.85 7.10
N TYR A 154 -3.51 8.76 8.32
CA TYR A 154 -2.82 7.57 8.82
C TYR A 154 -3.72 6.32 8.92
N ASP A 155 -5.01 6.53 9.14
CA ASP A 155 -6.05 5.51 9.30
C ASP A 155 -6.76 5.17 7.98
N GLY A 156 -6.42 5.88 6.89
CA GLY A 156 -7.06 5.75 5.60
C GLY A 156 -8.27 6.66 5.39
N GLU A 157 -8.57 7.58 6.32
CA GLU A 157 -9.54 8.65 6.06
C GLU A 157 -9.13 9.42 4.80
N ARG A 158 -10.06 9.60 3.87
CA ARG A 158 -9.85 10.34 2.63
C ARG A 158 -10.64 11.63 2.66
N GLN A 159 -9.99 12.75 2.35
CA GLN A 159 -10.65 14.04 2.16
C GLN A 159 -10.30 14.59 0.77
N GLU A 160 -11.33 14.95 0.01
CA GLU A 160 -11.19 15.54 -1.32
C GLU A 160 -10.58 16.94 -1.18
N ILE A 161 -9.60 17.25 -2.01
CA ILE A 161 -8.93 18.55 -2.09
C ILE A 161 -9.50 19.30 -3.28
N THR A 162 -10.00 20.51 -3.04
CA THR A 162 -10.47 21.39 -4.11
C THR A 162 -9.30 21.84 -5.00
N VAL A 163 -9.44 21.60 -6.30
CA VAL A 163 -8.53 22.11 -7.34
C VAL A 163 -8.97 23.53 -7.74
N GLN A 164 -8.03 24.46 -7.74
CA GLN A 164 -8.21 25.87 -8.10
C GLN A 164 -7.71 26.18 -9.51
#